data_AF-A0A3N0Z4B4-F1
#
_entry.id   AF-A0A3N0Z4B4-F1
#
_cell.length_a   1.000
_cell.length_b   1.000
_cell.length_c   1.000
_cell.angle_alpha   90.00
_cell.angle_beta   90.00
_cell.angle_gamma   90.00
#
_symmetry.space_group_name_H-M   'P 1'
#
loop_
_entity.id
_entity.type
_entity.pdbx_description
1 polymer ?
#
loop_
_entity_poly.entity_id
_entity_poly.type
_entity_poly.pdbx_seq_one_letter_code
_entity_poly.pdbx_strand_id
1 'polypeptide(L)'
;MPELNTEIPQGLVSGPLLLFCTKNTPLQITAMVVSLGYFIFDMAWCVYFRTEGLVMLAHHTMSILGIMLTLWLGESGIESCAVLFGSEITNPLLQTRWFLKHSGRYDSFLGDLVDVLFVLLFVFMRIFVGGNMLYCELTSPRPKFIIKCGGVAMYALSWVFMADIARFAYRKSHVKYQHWMNRHRMAEVNGQHMKRD
;
A
#
# COMPACT_ATOMS: atom_id res chain seq x y z
N MET A 1 -47.48 20.52 -15.31
CA MET A 1 -47.16 19.12 -15.67
C MET A 1 -45.86 18.76 -14.96
N PRO A 2 -45.77 17.54 -14.41
CA PRO A 2 -45.13 17.28 -13.13
C PRO A 2 -43.62 17.05 -13.22
N GLU A 3 -42.93 17.37 -12.12
CA GLU A 3 -41.56 17.00 -11.82
C GLU A 3 -41.40 15.48 -11.95
N LEU A 4 -40.48 15.06 -12.82
CA LEU A 4 -40.10 13.66 -12.96
C LEU A 4 -39.20 13.30 -11.77
N ASN A 5 -39.84 12.96 -10.65
CA ASN A 5 -39.24 12.19 -9.58
C ASN A 5 -38.75 10.86 -10.13
N THR A 6 -37.49 10.83 -10.60
CA THR A 6 -36.77 9.57 -10.78
C THR A 6 -36.31 9.08 -9.41
N GLU A 7 -37.26 8.68 -8.58
CA GLU A 7 -36.96 7.78 -7.47
C GLU A 7 -36.61 6.42 -8.08
N ILE A 8 -35.31 6.19 -8.26
CA ILE A 8 -34.79 4.87 -8.58
C ILE A 8 -35.10 3.97 -7.37
N PRO A 9 -35.76 2.81 -7.55
CA PRO A 9 -36.15 1.96 -6.43
C PRO A 9 -34.93 1.57 -5.61
N GLN A 10 -34.94 1.88 -4.31
CA GLN A 10 -33.86 1.59 -3.36
C GLN A 10 -33.68 0.08 -3.06
N GLY A 11 -34.12 -0.81 -3.95
CA GLY A 11 -34.39 -2.22 -3.61
C GLY A 11 -33.80 -3.31 -4.49
N LEU A 12 -32.99 -3.05 -5.54
CA LEU A 12 -32.61 -4.16 -6.44
C LEU A 12 -31.21 -4.18 -7.09
N VAL A 13 -30.23 -3.38 -6.66
CA VAL A 13 -28.85 -3.57 -7.16
C VAL A 13 -27.83 -3.46 -6.02
N SER A 14 -27.82 -4.48 -5.17
CA SER A 14 -26.81 -4.67 -4.12
C SER A 14 -25.53 -5.25 -4.71
N GLY A 15 -24.81 -4.47 -5.52
CA GLY A 15 -23.51 -4.83 -6.07
C GLY A 15 -22.42 -3.82 -5.68
N PRO A 16 -21.17 -4.25 -5.40
CA PRO A 16 -20.05 -3.35 -5.11
C PRO A 16 -19.76 -2.32 -6.23
N LEU A 17 -20.34 -2.53 -7.43
CA LEU A 17 -20.16 -1.69 -8.62
C LEU A 17 -20.94 -0.35 -8.59
N LEU A 18 -21.93 -0.16 -7.71
CA LEU A 18 -22.72 1.09 -7.64
C LEU A 18 -22.18 2.13 -6.65
N LEU A 19 -21.20 1.77 -5.82
CA LEU A 19 -20.48 2.73 -4.97
C LEU A 19 -19.59 3.67 -5.79
N PHE A 20 -19.33 3.30 -7.05
CA PHE A 20 -18.42 4.04 -7.89
C PHE A 20 -19.06 5.35 -8.35
N CYS A 21 -18.34 6.47 -8.17
CA CYS A 21 -18.76 7.80 -8.62
C CYS A 21 -20.03 8.38 -7.93
N THR A 22 -20.30 8.04 -6.67
CA THR A 22 -21.31 8.77 -5.88
C THR A 22 -20.79 10.16 -5.49
N LYS A 23 -21.68 11.14 -5.34
CA LYS A 23 -21.32 12.46 -4.81
C LYS A 23 -20.61 12.33 -3.47
N ASN A 24 -19.56 13.11 -3.30
CA ASN A 24 -18.75 13.05 -2.08
C ASN A 24 -19.59 13.49 -0.87
N THR A 25 -19.62 12.66 0.16
CA THR A 25 -20.25 13.06 1.42
C THR A 25 -19.36 14.10 2.14
N PRO A 26 -19.93 15.00 2.97
CA PRO A 26 -19.14 15.98 3.72
C PRO A 26 -18.03 15.35 4.57
N LEU A 27 -18.26 14.13 5.08
CA LEU A 27 -17.26 13.36 5.82
C LEU A 27 -16.11 12.87 4.92
N GLN A 28 -16.41 12.38 3.72
CA GLN A 28 -15.38 11.96 2.76
C GLN A 28 -14.54 13.16 2.29
N ILE A 29 -15.17 14.30 2.05
CA ILE A 29 -14.46 15.54 1.68
C ILE A 29 -13.52 15.96 2.82
N THR A 30 -14.02 16.00 4.05
CA THR A 30 -13.20 16.33 5.23
C THR A 30 -12.02 15.36 5.37
N ALA A 31 -12.27 14.05 5.26
CA ALA A 31 -11.21 13.04 5.32
C ALA A 31 -10.16 13.27 4.24
N MET A 32 -10.58 13.49 2.99
CA MET A 32 -9.66 13.76 1.87
C MET A 32 -8.87 15.06 2.04
N VAL A 33 -9.48 16.13 2.55
CA VAL A 33 -8.79 17.40 2.81
C VAL A 33 -7.75 17.25 3.92
N VAL A 34 -8.09 16.55 5.00
CA VAL A 34 -7.15 16.25 6.09
C VAL A 34 -6.01 15.37 5.58
N SER A 35 -6.32 14.31 4.83
CA SER A 35 -5.31 13.46 4.19
C SER A 35 -4.43 14.25 3.24
N LEU A 36 -4.98 15.16 2.43
CA LEU A 36 -4.21 16.00 1.52
C LEU A 36 -3.18 16.85 2.29
N GLY A 37 -3.60 17.49 3.39
CA GLY A 37 -2.69 18.25 4.26
C GLY A 37 -1.58 17.38 4.83
N TYR A 38 -1.92 16.18 5.31
CA TYR A 38 -0.94 15.20 5.79
C TYR A 38 0.06 14.80 4.71
N PHE A 39 -0.40 14.40 3.52
CA PHE A 39 0.47 13.99 2.41
C PHE A 39 1.40 15.10 1.94
N ILE A 40 0.93 16.36 1.90
CA ILE A 40 1.78 17.51 1.54
C ILE A 40 2.86 17.72 2.60
N PHE A 41 2.48 17.69 3.88
CA PHE A 41 3.43 17.82 4.99
C PHE A 41 4.49 16.71 4.96
N ASP A 42 4.04 15.46 4.80
CA ASP A 42 4.91 14.29 4.77
C ASP A 42 5.85 14.30 3.55
N MET A 43 5.35 14.74 2.39
CA MET A 43 6.18 14.98 1.20
C MET A 43 7.27 16.02 1.47
N ALA A 44 6.90 17.17 2.05
CA ALA A 44 7.85 18.24 2.36
C ALA A 44 8.92 17.75 3.33
N TRP A 45 8.53 16.98 4.34
CA TRP A 45 9.42 16.34 5.30
C TRP A 45 10.40 15.38 4.61
N CYS A 46 9.87 14.46 3.78
CA CYS A 46 10.67 13.47 3.06
C CYS A 46 11.68 14.12 2.10
N VAL A 47 11.30 15.20 1.41
CA VAL A 47 12.20 15.94 0.51
C VAL A 47 13.27 16.69 1.29
N TYR A 48 12.90 17.32 2.41
CA TYR A 48 13.82 18.11 3.22
C TYR A 48 14.88 17.23 3.91
N PHE A 49 14.46 16.16 4.58
CA PHE A 49 15.37 15.27 5.31
C PHE A 49 15.93 14.12 4.47
N ARG A 50 15.47 13.97 3.22
CA ARG A 50 15.86 12.88 2.30
C ARG A 50 15.77 11.49 2.94
N THR A 51 14.71 11.28 3.70
CA THR A 51 14.49 10.04 4.45
C THR A 51 14.10 8.88 3.55
N GLU A 52 13.51 9.17 2.39
CA GLU A 52 12.82 8.19 1.56
C GLU A 52 13.29 8.15 0.10
N GLY A 53 13.09 7.01 -0.55
CA GLY A 53 13.50 6.78 -1.94
C GLY A 53 12.58 7.43 -2.98
N LEU A 54 13.09 7.58 -4.21
CA LEU A 54 12.37 8.20 -5.33
C LEU A 54 11.00 7.55 -5.63
N VAL A 55 10.88 6.23 -5.45
CA VAL A 55 9.63 5.50 -5.69
C VAL A 55 8.56 5.90 -4.66
N MET A 56 8.97 6.11 -3.40
CA MET A 56 8.05 6.61 -2.36
C MET A 56 7.63 8.05 -2.65
N LEU A 57 8.57 8.93 -3.02
CA LEU A 57 8.24 10.29 -3.42
C LEU A 57 7.24 10.29 -4.61
N ALA A 58 7.46 9.46 -5.62
CA ALA A 58 6.52 9.32 -6.73
C ALA A 58 5.12 8.84 -6.25
N HIS A 59 5.07 7.92 -5.29
CA HIS A 59 3.82 7.50 -4.65
C HIS A 59 3.11 8.66 -3.96
N HIS A 60 3.79 9.45 -3.14
CA HIS A 60 3.18 10.62 -2.49
C HIS A 60 2.70 11.66 -3.50
N THR A 61 3.48 11.93 -4.56
CA THR A 61 3.06 12.86 -5.62
C THR A 61 1.79 12.39 -6.30
N MET A 62 1.73 11.11 -6.69
CA MET A 62 0.55 10.54 -7.34
C MET A 62 -0.67 10.50 -6.41
N SER A 63 -0.48 10.21 -5.12
CA SER A 63 -1.54 10.30 -4.11
C SER A 63 -2.08 11.72 -3.97
N ILE A 64 -1.21 12.74 -3.84
CA ILE A 64 -1.61 14.15 -3.76
C ILE A 64 -2.42 14.56 -4.99
N LEU A 65 -1.92 14.24 -6.19
CA LEU A 65 -2.60 14.56 -7.45
C LEU A 65 -3.96 13.84 -7.54
N GLY A 66 -4.04 12.58 -7.11
CA GLY A 66 -5.28 11.81 -7.08
C GLY A 66 -6.33 12.40 -6.13
N ILE A 67 -5.92 12.81 -4.92
CA ILE A 67 -6.81 13.47 -3.95
C ILE A 67 -7.30 14.81 -4.51
N MET A 68 -6.39 15.64 -5.04
CA MET A 68 -6.74 16.94 -5.64
C MET A 68 -7.73 16.78 -6.80
N LEU A 69 -7.51 15.78 -7.67
CA LEU A 69 -8.41 15.49 -8.78
C LEU A 69 -9.81 15.06 -8.30
N THR A 70 -9.87 14.22 -7.26
CA THR A 70 -11.15 13.77 -6.66
C THR A 70 -11.91 14.94 -6.04
N LEU A 71 -11.22 15.82 -5.31
CA LEU A 71 -11.81 17.01 -4.71
C LEU A 71 -12.29 18.01 -5.77
N TRP A 72 -11.54 18.16 -6.87
CA TRP A 72 -11.94 19.01 -8.00
C TRP A 72 -13.19 18.48 -8.68
N LEU A 73 -13.26 17.17 -8.93
CA LEU A 73 -14.37 16.54 -9.63
C LEU A 73 -15.63 16.41 -8.76
N GLY A 74 -15.49 16.35 -7.43
CA GLY A 74 -16.62 16.25 -6.50
C GLY A 74 -17.32 14.88 -6.48
N GLU A 75 -16.73 13.90 -7.17
CA GLU A 75 -17.24 12.53 -7.34
C GLU A 75 -16.14 11.52 -6.95
N SER A 76 -16.50 10.24 -6.78
CA SER A 76 -15.59 9.13 -6.44
C SER A 76 -14.89 9.22 -5.07
N GLY A 77 -15.40 10.03 -4.14
CA GLY A 77 -14.80 10.22 -2.81
C GLY A 77 -14.66 8.93 -2.01
N ILE A 78 -15.60 7.99 -2.14
CA ILE A 78 -15.51 6.70 -1.45
C ILE A 78 -14.40 5.80 -2.00
N GLU A 79 -14.21 5.79 -3.33
CA GLU A 79 -13.11 5.06 -3.98
C GLU A 79 -11.77 5.67 -3.56
N SER A 80 -11.66 7.00 -3.62
CA SER A 80 -10.44 7.71 -3.23
C SER A 80 -10.14 7.50 -1.75
N CYS A 81 -11.13 7.53 -0.86
CA CYS A 81 -10.95 7.15 0.55
C CYS A 81 -10.49 5.69 0.71
N ALA A 82 -11.03 4.75 -0.07
CA ALA A 82 -10.61 3.35 -0.03
C ALA A 82 -9.17 3.16 -0.55
N VAL A 83 -8.78 3.85 -1.63
CA VAL A 83 -7.41 3.85 -2.16
C VAL A 83 -6.46 4.47 -1.14
N LEU A 84 -6.83 5.60 -0.52
CA LEU A 84 -6.04 6.26 0.54
C LEU A 84 -5.86 5.34 1.75
N PHE A 85 -6.94 4.70 2.19
CA PHE A 85 -6.87 3.78 3.32
C PHE A 85 -5.98 2.58 2.99
N GLY A 86 -6.19 1.96 1.83
CA GLY A 86 -5.35 0.86 1.36
C GLY A 86 -3.89 1.29 1.17
N SER A 87 -3.65 2.57 0.88
CA SER A 87 -2.29 3.09 0.75
C SER A 87 -1.59 3.28 2.08
N GLU A 88 -2.29 3.81 3.07
CA GLU A 88 -1.73 4.13 4.37
C GLU A 88 -1.70 2.96 5.34
N ILE A 89 -2.58 1.96 5.21
CA ILE A 89 -2.62 0.85 6.18
C ILE A 89 -1.30 0.05 6.22
N THR A 90 -0.54 0.05 5.14
CA THR A 90 0.79 -0.58 5.09
C THR A 90 1.90 0.25 5.75
N ASN A 91 1.67 1.55 5.95
CA ASN A 91 2.66 2.52 6.42
C ASN A 91 3.03 2.36 7.92
N PRO A 92 2.10 2.08 8.86
CA PRO A 92 2.46 1.78 10.25
C PRO A 92 3.46 0.64 10.41
N LEU A 93 3.38 -0.40 9.58
CA LEU A 93 4.34 -1.50 9.60
C LEU A 93 5.71 -1.08 9.04
N LEU A 94 5.75 -0.23 8.01
CA LEU A 94 6.99 0.38 7.52
C LEU A 94 7.66 1.22 8.61
N GLN A 95 6.90 2.06 9.31
CA GLN A 95 7.42 2.90 10.39
C GLN A 95 7.87 2.07 11.59
N THR A 96 7.14 1.01 11.93
CA THR A 96 7.55 0.06 12.99
C THR A 96 8.87 -0.62 12.63
N ARG A 97 9.04 -1.02 11.37
CA ARG A 97 10.27 -1.62 10.86
C ARG A 97 11.44 -0.66 10.94
N TRP A 98 11.25 0.59 10.51
CA TRP A 98 12.26 1.64 10.63
C TRP A 98 12.66 1.86 12.09
N PHE A 99 11.69 1.94 13.00
CA PHE A 99 11.91 2.12 14.42
C PHE A 99 12.69 0.95 15.06
N LEU A 100 12.35 -0.29 14.70
CA LEU A 100 13.07 -1.48 15.17
C LEU A 100 14.52 -1.50 14.69
N LYS A 101 14.77 -1.04 13.47
CA LYS A 101 16.11 -0.90 12.91
C LYS A 101 16.92 0.18 13.65
N HIS A 102 16.30 1.31 13.96
CA HIS A 102 16.96 2.40 14.69
C HIS A 102 17.22 2.06 16.16
N SER A 103 16.34 1.27 16.77
CA SER A 103 16.45 0.81 18.17
C SER A 103 17.41 -0.38 18.34
N GLY A 104 18.03 -0.88 17.26
CA GLY A 104 18.93 -2.04 17.29
C GLY A 104 18.25 -3.38 17.59
N ARG A 105 16.91 -3.45 17.58
CA ARG A 105 16.12 -4.65 17.89
C ARG A 105 15.64 -5.41 16.66
N TYR A 106 16.17 -5.07 15.48
CA TYR A 106 15.72 -5.62 14.21
C TYR A 106 16.10 -7.10 14.00
N ASP A 107 17.22 -7.55 14.56
CA ASP A 107 17.65 -8.96 14.46
C ASP A 107 16.89 -9.89 15.43
N SER A 108 15.86 -9.38 16.10
CA SER A 108 14.99 -10.17 16.97
C SER A 108 13.84 -10.83 16.22
N PHE A 109 13.18 -11.80 16.86
CA PHE A 109 11.94 -12.41 16.38
C PHE A 109 10.88 -11.35 16.01
N LEU A 110 10.84 -10.23 16.72
CA LEU A 110 9.91 -9.14 16.44
C LEU A 110 10.17 -8.46 15.09
N GLY A 111 11.43 -8.28 14.71
CA GLY A 111 11.78 -7.73 13.39
C GLY A 111 11.38 -8.66 12.25
N ASP A 112 11.54 -9.97 12.45
CA ASP A 112 11.08 -10.97 11.48
C ASP A 112 9.55 -11.02 11.36
N LEU A 113 8.84 -10.96 12.48
CA LEU A 113 7.38 -10.91 12.48
C LEU A 113 6.86 -9.67 11.75
N VAL A 114 7.43 -8.50 12.03
CA VAL A 114 7.04 -7.24 11.37
C VAL A 114 7.31 -7.30 9.85
N ASP A 115 8.44 -7.85 9.41
CA ASP A 115 8.73 -8.02 7.98
C ASP A 115 7.70 -8.94 7.30
N VAL A 116 7.34 -10.06 7.92
CA VAL A 116 6.34 -11.00 7.38
C VAL A 116 4.96 -10.35 7.32
N LEU A 117 4.53 -9.70 8.40
CA LEU A 117 3.26 -8.97 8.44
C LEU A 117 3.21 -7.87 7.39
N PHE A 118 4.32 -7.14 7.21
CA PHE A 118 4.43 -6.10 6.19
C PHE A 118 4.26 -6.68 4.79
N VAL A 119 4.96 -7.77 4.44
CA VAL A 119 4.82 -8.40 3.11
C VAL A 119 3.40 -8.91 2.89
N LEU A 120 2.81 -9.61 3.88
CA LEU A 120 1.46 -10.16 3.76
C LEU A 120 0.41 -9.04 3.58
N LEU A 121 0.49 -8.00 4.41
CA LEU A 121 -0.43 -6.87 4.33
C LEU A 121 -0.26 -6.11 3.01
N PHE A 122 0.99 -5.93 2.55
CA PHE A 122 1.28 -5.28 1.29
C PHE A 122 0.70 -6.05 0.10
N VAL A 123 0.93 -7.36 0.03
CA VAL A 123 0.36 -8.22 -1.02
C VAL A 123 -1.17 -8.15 -1.00
N PHE A 124 -1.78 -8.35 0.17
CA PHE A 124 -3.23 -8.37 0.32
C PHE A 124 -3.87 -7.03 -0.08
N MET A 125 -3.41 -5.93 0.50
CA MET A 125 -4.03 -4.62 0.27
C MET A 125 -3.67 -4.02 -1.08
N ARG A 126 -2.40 -4.10 -1.50
CA ARG A 126 -1.93 -3.39 -2.71
C ARG A 126 -2.12 -4.20 -3.99
N ILE A 127 -1.94 -5.52 -3.94
CA ILE A 127 -2.03 -6.36 -5.14
C ILE A 127 -3.44 -6.90 -5.33
N PHE A 128 -4.01 -7.53 -4.30
CA PHE A 128 -5.34 -8.12 -4.40
C PHE A 128 -6.43 -7.05 -4.32
N VAL A 129 -6.55 -6.32 -3.21
CA VAL A 129 -7.60 -5.29 -3.06
C VAL A 129 -7.40 -4.17 -4.08
N GLY A 130 -6.19 -3.62 -4.19
CA GLY A 130 -5.86 -2.60 -5.19
C GLY A 130 -6.09 -3.05 -6.63
N GLY A 131 -5.79 -4.31 -6.97
CA GLY A 131 -6.04 -4.87 -8.30
C GLY A 131 -7.53 -5.02 -8.62
N ASN A 132 -8.34 -5.47 -7.64
CA ASN A 132 -9.79 -5.54 -7.78
C ASN A 132 -10.39 -4.14 -7.98
N MET A 133 -9.92 -3.15 -7.22
CA MET A 133 -10.36 -1.76 -7.36
C MET A 133 -10.00 -1.19 -8.74
N LEU A 134 -8.78 -1.41 -9.22
CA LEU A 134 -8.38 -0.99 -10.57
C LEU A 134 -9.19 -1.70 -11.66
N TYR A 135 -9.48 -2.99 -11.48
CA TYR A 135 -10.30 -3.73 -12.43
C TYR A 135 -11.71 -3.15 -12.54
N CYS A 136 -12.35 -2.84 -11.41
CA CYS A 136 -13.64 -2.16 -11.39
C CYS A 136 -13.58 -0.77 -12.04
N GLU A 137 -12.51 -0.01 -11.78
CA GLU A 137 -12.28 1.32 -12.35
C GLU A 137 -12.11 1.27 -13.89
N LEU A 138 -11.33 0.32 -14.39
CA LEU A 138 -11.06 0.17 -15.83
C LEU A 138 -12.30 -0.31 -16.60
N THR A 139 -13.07 -1.24 -16.01
CA THR A 139 -14.29 -1.79 -16.61
C THR A 139 -15.48 -0.83 -16.56
N SER A 140 -15.47 0.13 -15.64
CA SER A 140 -16.49 1.18 -15.60
C SER A 140 -16.35 2.11 -16.81
N PRO A 141 -17.41 2.40 -17.58
CA PRO A 141 -17.38 3.35 -18.69
C PRO A 141 -17.44 4.82 -18.23
N ARG A 142 -17.66 5.06 -16.92
CA ARG A 142 -17.95 6.39 -16.36
C ARG A 142 -16.75 7.26 -15.96
N PRO A 143 -15.63 6.72 -15.44
CA PRO A 143 -14.53 7.57 -15.01
C PRO A 143 -13.84 8.22 -16.21
N LYS A 144 -13.47 9.49 -16.03
CA LYS A 144 -12.69 10.24 -17.01
C LYS A 144 -11.38 9.50 -17.25
N PHE A 145 -10.91 9.50 -18.49
CA PHE A 145 -9.68 8.83 -18.90
C PHE A 145 -8.48 9.15 -17.99
N ILE A 146 -8.40 10.39 -17.47
CA ILE A 146 -7.37 10.83 -16.52
C ILE A 146 -7.36 10.01 -15.22
N ILE A 147 -8.53 9.69 -14.65
CA ILE A 147 -8.62 8.90 -13.40
C ILE A 147 -8.13 7.48 -13.66
N LYS A 148 -8.50 6.88 -14.79
CA LYS A 148 -8.03 5.55 -15.21
C LYS A 148 -6.51 5.52 -15.36
N CYS A 149 -5.92 6.53 -16.02
CA CYS A 149 -4.47 6.65 -16.13
C CYS A 149 -3.80 6.78 -14.75
N GLY A 150 -4.39 7.58 -13.85
CA GLY A 150 -3.92 7.71 -12.46
C GLY A 150 -3.94 6.40 -11.69
N GLY A 151 -5.04 5.64 -11.80
CA GLY A 151 -5.20 4.32 -11.18
C GLY A 151 -4.19 3.30 -11.70
N VAL A 152 -3.97 3.23 -13.01
CA VAL A 152 -2.95 2.35 -13.63
C VAL A 152 -1.55 2.74 -13.16
N ALA A 153 -1.22 4.03 -13.13
CA ALA A 153 0.08 4.51 -12.65
C ALA A 153 0.31 4.16 -11.17
N MET A 154 -0.69 4.32 -10.31
CA MET A 154 -0.61 3.94 -8.90
C MET A 154 -0.46 2.44 -8.69
N TYR A 155 -1.12 1.63 -9.51
CA TYR A 155 -0.96 0.18 -9.48
C TYR A 155 0.42 -0.27 -9.98
N ALA A 156 0.95 0.39 -11.02
CA ALA A 156 2.31 0.16 -11.50
C ALA A 156 3.35 0.45 -10.40
N LEU A 157 3.20 1.56 -9.66
CA LEU A 157 4.05 1.84 -8.49
C LEU A 157 3.96 0.74 -7.42
N SER A 158 2.78 0.17 -7.21
CA SER A 158 2.59 -0.96 -6.28
C SER A 158 3.37 -2.20 -6.70
N TRP A 159 3.49 -2.47 -8.01
CA TRP A 159 4.33 -3.55 -8.53
C TRP A 159 5.83 -3.26 -8.43
N VAL A 160 6.25 -2.01 -8.61
CA VAL A 160 7.65 -1.60 -8.38
C VAL A 160 8.04 -1.86 -6.92
N PHE A 161 7.20 -1.44 -5.97
CA PHE A 161 7.40 -1.75 -4.57
C PHE A 161 7.40 -3.26 -4.30
N MET A 162 6.52 -4.03 -4.93
CA MET A 162 6.52 -5.49 -4.79
C MET A 162 7.87 -6.09 -5.21
N ALA A 163 8.45 -5.62 -6.33
CA ALA A 163 9.76 -6.08 -6.78
C ALA A 163 10.88 -5.72 -5.79
N ASP A 164 10.82 -4.55 -5.16
CA ASP A 164 11.77 -4.15 -4.10
C ASP A 164 11.64 -5.03 -2.85
N ILE A 165 10.41 -5.29 -2.42
CA ILE A 165 10.10 -6.13 -1.26
C ILE A 165 10.54 -7.58 -1.52
N ALA A 166 10.24 -8.12 -2.70
CA ALA A 166 10.66 -9.47 -3.10
C ALA A 166 12.19 -9.59 -3.13
N ARG A 167 12.90 -8.61 -3.69
CA ARG A 167 14.37 -8.56 -3.68
C ARG A 167 14.93 -8.47 -2.27
N PHE A 168 14.28 -7.74 -1.38
CA PHE A 168 14.66 -7.66 0.03
C PHE A 168 14.44 -9.01 0.74
N ALA A 169 13.27 -9.62 0.59
CA ALA A 169 12.92 -10.91 1.19
C ALA A 169 13.85 -12.03 0.71
N TYR A 170 14.17 -12.05 -0.59
CA TYR A 170 15.13 -13.00 -1.17
C TYR A 170 16.52 -12.84 -0.56
N ARG A 171 17.04 -11.62 -0.47
CA ARG A 171 18.36 -11.38 0.15
C ARG A 171 18.40 -11.80 1.61
N LYS A 172 17.36 -11.47 2.39
CA LYS A 172 17.27 -11.82 3.81
C LYS A 172 17.18 -13.34 4.02
N SER A 173 16.35 -14.03 3.24
CA SER A 173 16.21 -15.49 3.31
C SER A 173 17.50 -16.20 2.91
N HIS A 174 18.18 -15.74 1.85
CA HIS A 174 19.45 -16.30 1.41
C HIS A 174 20.54 -16.20 2.49
N VAL A 175 20.71 -15.03 3.11
CA VAL A 175 21.72 -14.84 4.18
C VAL A 175 21.43 -15.74 5.38
N LYS A 176 20.16 -15.85 5.79
CA LYS A 176 19.77 -16.75 6.89
C LYS A 176 20.03 -18.21 6.55
N TYR A 177 19.73 -18.62 5.32
CA TYR A 177 20.00 -19.97 4.85
C TYR A 177 21.50 -20.29 4.90
N GLN A 178 22.35 -19.38 4.43
CA GLN A 178 23.81 -19.53 4.53
C GLN A 178 24.29 -19.66 5.97
N HIS A 179 23.78 -18.83 6.90
CA HIS A 179 24.12 -18.93 8.32
C HIS A 179 23.65 -20.25 8.95
N TRP A 180 22.45 -20.71 8.59
CA TRP A 180 21.93 -22.00 9.06
C TRP A 180 22.78 -23.18 8.57
N MET A 181 23.12 -23.19 7.28
CA MET A 181 23.94 -24.24 6.66
C MET A 181 25.36 -24.26 7.23
N ASN A 182 25.99 -23.09 7.42
CA ASN A 182 27.31 -22.99 8.04
C ASN A 182 27.30 -23.53 9.48
N ARG A 183 26.26 -23.23 10.27
CA ARG A 183 26.13 -23.79 11.64
C ARG A 183 25.98 -25.31 11.65
N HIS A 184 25.20 -25.88 10.74
CA HIS A 184 25.03 -27.34 10.64
C HIS A 184 26.34 -28.02 10.26
N ARG A 185 27.05 -27.46 9.26
CA ARG A 185 28.36 -27.97 8.85
C ARG A 185 29.39 -27.95 9.98
N MET A 186 29.43 -26.86 10.77
CA MET A 186 30.33 -26.76 11.92
C MET A 186 29.96 -27.74 13.05
N ALA A 187 28.67 -27.96 13.29
CA ALA A 187 28.20 -28.95 14.26
C ALA A 187 28.58 -30.39 13.85
N GLU A 188 28.48 -30.73 12.56
CA GLU A 188 28.92 -32.03 12.04
C GLU A 188 30.44 -32.24 12.20
N VAL A 189 31.25 -31.24 11.85
CA VAL A 189 32.72 -31.31 12.01
C VAL A 189 33.12 -31.48 13.48
N ASN A 190 32.54 -30.68 14.38
CA ASN A 190 32.83 -30.77 15.81
C ASN A 190 32.36 -32.11 16.40
N GLY A 191 31.19 -32.62 15.98
CA GLY A 191 30.68 -33.93 16.39
C GLY A 191 31.52 -35.11 15.88
N GLN A 192 32.20 -34.97 14.75
CA GLN A 192 33.15 -35.98 14.25
C GLN A 192 34.49 -35.97 15.00
N HIS A 193 34.95 -34.81 15.50
CA HIS A 193 36.16 -34.74 16.33
C HIS A 193 35.94 -35.47 17.66
N MET A 194 34.81 -35.20 18.32
CA MET A 194 34.49 -35.78 19.63
C MET A 194 34.22 -37.31 19.62
N LYS A 195 34.08 -37.93 18.43
CA LYS A 195 33.95 -39.39 18.28
C LYS A 195 35.28 -40.10 18.00
N ARG A 196 36.36 -39.37 17.72
CA ARG A 196 37.69 -39.94 17.43
C ARG A 196 38.64 -39.90 18.63
N ASP A 197 38.24 -39.21 19.69
CA ASP A 197 38.91 -39.18 21.01
C ASP A 197 38.27 -40.21 21.96
#